data_AF-A0A9R0V657-F1
#
_entry.id   AF-A0A9R0V657-F1
#
_cell.length_a   1.000
_cell.length_b   1.000
_cell.length_c   1.000
_cell.angle_alpha   90.00
_cell.angle_beta   90.00
_cell.angle_gamma   90.00
#
_symmetry.space_group_name_H-M   'P 1'
#
loop_
_entity.id
_entity.type
_entity.pdbx_description
1 polymer ?
#
loop_
_entity_poly.entity_id
_entity_poly.type
_entity_poly.pdbx_seq_one_letter_code
_entity_poly.pdbx_strand_id
1 'polypeptide(L)'
;MHAILSIGQQQALFWTIAAEDMGTAQINGENPRDFLAGLSMNIGLDKFRAATLVCASVAARTRACFLQCWALEIQGKRAEALDELVKICRIHRVFPPEENSAEMEMVAGGLKKNLEVAERVHLLSLYRSACTTGVKTAAEALGLSSLDQ
;
A
#
# COMPACT_ATOMS: atom_id res chain seq x y z
N MET A 1 25.28 24.79 27.05
CA MET A 1 24.63 25.38 25.86
C MET A 1 23.71 24.33 25.27
N HIS A 2 22.40 24.41 25.53
CA HIS A 2 21.42 23.55 24.86
C HIS A 2 21.07 24.20 23.52
N ALA A 3 21.44 23.56 22.41
CA ALA A 3 21.02 24.00 21.09
C ALA A 3 19.52 23.70 20.93
N ILE A 4 18.70 24.74 20.85
CA ILE A 4 17.27 24.63 20.51
C ILE A 4 17.21 24.42 19.00
N LEU A 5 16.82 23.23 18.57
CA LEU A 5 16.56 22.93 17.15
C LEU A 5 15.43 23.85 16.64
N SER A 6 15.51 24.25 15.36
CA SER A 6 14.43 25.00 14.70
C SER A 6 13.22 24.10 14.44
N ILE A 7 12.00 24.65 14.38
CA ILE A 7 10.74 23.92 14.13
C ILE A 7 10.82 23.02 12.88
N GLY A 8 11.50 23.48 11.83
CA GLY A 8 11.74 22.67 10.62
C GLY A 8 12.69 21.48 10.85
N GLN A 9 13.68 21.64 11.74
CA GLN A 9 14.59 20.57 12.13
C GLN A 9 13.93 19.60 13.13
N GLN A 10 13.05 20.07 14.01
CA GLN A 10 12.23 19.19 14.86
C GLN A 10 11.22 18.37 14.06
N GLN A 11 10.59 18.95 13.03
CA GLN A 11 9.75 18.17 12.12
C GLN A 11 10.57 17.16 11.33
N ALA A 12 11.71 17.56 10.76
CA ALA A 12 12.59 16.64 10.05
C ALA A 12 13.09 15.50 10.95
N LEU A 13 13.53 15.79 12.18
CA LEU A 13 13.91 14.76 13.16
C LEU A 13 12.72 13.87 13.54
N PHE A 14 11.52 14.43 13.71
CA PHE A 14 10.31 13.65 14.01
C PHE A 14 9.97 12.69 12.88
N TRP A 15 10.08 13.13 11.62
CA TRP A 15 9.90 12.27 10.44
C TRP A 15 11.03 11.24 10.29
N THR A 16 12.28 11.60 10.59
CA THR A 16 13.42 10.66 10.56
C THR A 16 13.31 9.61 11.66
N ILE A 17 12.93 9.97 12.88
CA ILE A 17 12.72 9.02 13.99
C ILE A 17 11.48 8.15 13.73
N ALA A 18 10.40 8.71 13.18
CA ALA A 18 9.24 7.92 12.74
C ALA A 18 9.54 6.99 11.55
N ALA A 19 10.54 7.33 10.73
CA ALA A 19 11.00 6.50 9.62
C ALA A 19 11.99 5.41 10.07
N GLU A 20 12.83 5.67 11.09
CA GLU A 20 13.86 4.74 11.58
C GLU A 20 13.37 3.79 12.68
N ASP A 21 12.31 4.11 13.45
CA ASP A 21 11.75 3.22 14.49
C ASP A 21 10.32 2.73 14.16
N MET A 22 10.08 2.34 12.91
CA MET A 22 8.98 1.43 12.60
C MET A 22 9.54 0.01 12.60
N GLY A 23 9.88 -0.46 13.80
CA GLY A 23 10.25 -1.86 14.05
C GLY A 23 9.35 -2.77 13.23
N THR A 24 9.97 -3.69 12.48
CA THR A 24 9.26 -4.70 11.67
C THR A 24 8.15 -5.27 12.54
N ALA A 25 6.89 -4.94 12.26
CA ALA A 25 5.79 -5.30 13.13
C ALA A 25 5.89 -6.80 13.44
N GLN A 26 6.15 -7.17 14.69
CA GLN A 26 6.37 -8.56 15.07
C GLN A 26 5.08 -9.14 15.64
N ILE A 27 4.83 -10.41 15.35
CA ILE A 27 3.75 -11.17 15.98
C ILE A 27 4.42 -12.12 16.96
N ASN A 28 4.31 -11.85 18.26
CA ASN A 28 4.97 -12.64 19.31
C ASN A 28 6.49 -12.86 19.08
N GLY A 29 7.19 -11.83 18.59
CA GLY A 29 8.62 -11.89 18.28
C GLY A 29 8.97 -12.44 16.88
N GLU A 30 7.98 -12.85 16.09
CA GLU A 30 8.17 -13.43 14.76
C GLU A 30 7.86 -12.43 13.64
N ASN A 31 8.51 -12.58 12.48
CA ASN A 31 8.15 -11.85 11.27
C ASN A 31 6.72 -12.25 10.84
N PRO A 32 5.83 -11.31 10.44
CA PRO A 32 4.48 -11.63 10.03
C PRO A 32 4.39 -12.66 8.89
N ARG A 33 5.37 -12.68 7.99
CA ARG A 33 5.43 -13.66 6.88
C ARG A 33 5.67 -15.07 7.42
N ASP A 34 6.62 -15.21 8.34
CA ASP A 34 6.99 -16.49 8.93
C ASP A 34 5.85 -17.02 9.81
N PHE A 35 5.25 -16.13 10.63
CA PHE A 35 4.08 -16.46 11.45
C PHE A 35 2.92 -17.01 10.61
N LEU A 36 2.59 -16.35 9.49
CA LEU A 36 1.52 -16.82 8.60
C LEU A 36 1.86 -18.15 7.91
N ALA A 37 3.12 -18.37 7.54
CA ALA A 37 3.58 -19.63 6.98
C ALA A 37 3.49 -20.78 8.01
N GLY A 38 3.83 -20.51 9.28
CA GLY A 38 3.63 -21.44 10.39
C GLY A 38 2.15 -21.72 10.64
N LEU A 39 1.32 -20.67 10.63
CA LEU A 39 -0.12 -20.78 10.84
C LEU A 39 -0.79 -21.64 9.76
N SER A 40 -0.43 -21.49 8.48
CA SER A 40 -1.01 -22.31 7.40
C SER A 40 -0.77 -23.80 7.63
N MET A 41 0.43 -24.18 8.10
CA MET A 41 0.73 -25.57 8.47
C MET A 41 -0.12 -26.03 9.66
N ASN A 42 -0.27 -25.19 10.70
CA ASN A 42 -1.05 -25.52 11.90
C ASN A 42 -2.54 -25.77 11.60
N ILE A 43 -3.11 -25.06 10.63
CA ILE A 43 -4.52 -25.23 10.23
C ILE A 43 -4.72 -26.22 9.07
N GLY A 44 -3.66 -26.89 8.61
CA GLY A 44 -3.72 -27.86 7.51
C GLY A 44 -4.03 -27.24 6.14
N LEU A 45 -3.73 -25.95 5.94
CA LEU A 45 -3.91 -25.26 4.66
C LEU A 45 -2.67 -25.48 3.79
N ASP A 46 -2.86 -26.01 2.58
CA ASP A 46 -1.74 -26.17 1.65
C ASP A 46 -1.17 -24.82 1.21
N LYS A 47 0.12 -24.85 0.84
CA LYS A 47 0.90 -23.64 0.53
C LYS A 47 0.30 -22.83 -0.63
N PHE A 48 -0.28 -23.48 -1.63
CA PHE A 48 -0.86 -22.79 -2.78
C PHE A 48 -2.11 -22.03 -2.38
N ARG A 49 -3.04 -22.68 -1.66
CA ARG A 49 -4.23 -22.00 -1.15
C ARG A 49 -3.90 -20.89 -0.18
N ALA A 50 -2.90 -21.09 0.70
CA ALA A 50 -2.42 -20.04 1.59
C ALA A 50 -1.89 -18.82 0.82
N ALA A 51 -1.06 -19.04 -0.20
CA ALA A 51 -0.56 -17.97 -1.06
C ALA A 51 -1.70 -17.25 -1.80
N THR A 52 -2.67 -17.99 -2.35
CA THR A 52 -3.85 -17.40 -3.00
C THR A 52 -4.64 -16.49 -2.06
N LEU A 53 -4.84 -16.89 -0.80
CA LEU A 53 -5.54 -16.04 0.18
C LEU A 53 -4.77 -14.76 0.48
N VAL A 54 -3.43 -14.82 0.56
CA VAL A 54 -2.59 -13.63 0.74
C VAL A 54 -2.70 -12.71 -0.47
N CYS A 55 -2.53 -13.21 -1.70
CA CYS A 55 -2.66 -12.41 -2.92
C CYS A 55 -4.06 -11.78 -3.05
N ALA A 56 -5.12 -12.55 -2.79
CA ALA A 56 -6.49 -12.05 -2.78
C ALA A 56 -6.70 -10.95 -1.73
N SER A 57 -6.08 -11.09 -0.55
CA SER A 57 -6.11 -10.07 0.50
C SER A 57 -5.35 -8.81 0.10
N VAL A 58 -4.18 -8.95 -0.51
CA VAL A 58 -3.40 -7.83 -1.07
C VAL A 58 -4.23 -7.08 -2.11
N ALA A 59 -4.88 -7.79 -3.05
CA ALA A 59 -5.78 -7.18 -4.03
C ALA A 59 -6.93 -6.43 -3.35
N ALA A 60 -7.68 -7.11 -2.47
CA ALA A 60 -8.85 -6.55 -1.82
C ALA A 60 -8.50 -5.28 -1.03
N ARG A 61 -7.41 -5.31 -0.26
CA ARG A 61 -6.97 -4.16 0.54
C ARG A 61 -6.44 -3.03 -0.33
N THR A 62 -5.65 -3.32 -1.37
CA THR A 62 -5.15 -2.30 -2.31
C THR A 62 -6.31 -1.56 -2.96
N ARG A 63 -7.31 -2.30 -3.47
CA ARG A 63 -8.53 -1.73 -4.04
C ARG A 63 -9.30 -0.86 -3.06
N ALA A 64 -9.55 -1.37 -1.85
CA ALA A 64 -10.27 -0.64 -0.82
C ALA A 64 -9.59 0.67 -0.45
N CYS A 65 -8.26 0.67 -0.31
CA CYS A 65 -7.49 1.89 0.00
C CYS A 65 -7.59 2.92 -1.13
N PHE A 66 -7.54 2.51 -2.41
CA PHE A 66 -7.73 3.45 -3.52
C PHE A 66 -9.14 4.06 -3.56
N LEU A 67 -10.18 3.24 -3.35
CA LEU A 67 -11.55 3.74 -3.31
C LEU A 67 -11.78 4.69 -2.13
N GLN A 68 -11.22 4.35 -0.96
CA GLN A 68 -11.31 5.21 0.23
C GLN A 68 -10.53 6.50 0.05
N CYS A 69 -9.33 6.44 -0.54
CA CYS A 69 -8.55 7.60 -0.91
C CYS A 69 -9.35 8.53 -1.83
N TRP A 70 -9.98 7.98 -2.87
CA TRP A 70 -10.84 8.77 -3.76
C TRP A 70 -12.02 9.41 -3.04
N ALA A 71 -12.73 8.64 -2.21
CA ALA A 71 -13.86 9.15 -1.42
C ALA A 71 -13.45 10.30 -0.49
N LEU A 72 -12.26 10.24 0.11
CA LEU A 72 -11.73 11.30 0.97
C LEU A 72 -11.24 12.51 0.16
N GLU A 73 -10.62 12.28 -1.00
CA GLU A 73 -10.14 13.35 -1.89
C GLU A 73 -11.31 14.21 -2.39
N ILE A 74 -12.42 13.61 -2.83
CA ILE A 74 -13.60 14.37 -3.26
C ILE A 74 -14.30 15.10 -2.10
N GLN A 75 -14.07 14.67 -0.86
CA GLN A 75 -14.53 15.37 0.35
C GLN A 75 -13.58 16.49 0.79
N GLY A 76 -12.47 16.72 0.08
CA GLY A 76 -11.44 17.70 0.44
C GLY A 76 -10.54 17.27 1.60
N LYS A 77 -10.63 16.02 2.06
CA LYS A 77 -9.87 15.46 3.18
C LYS A 77 -8.53 14.88 2.73
N ARG A 78 -7.71 15.73 2.11
CA ARG A 78 -6.49 15.29 1.43
C ARG A 78 -5.49 14.57 2.34
N ALA A 79 -5.29 15.03 3.57
CA ALA A 79 -4.36 14.39 4.50
C ALA A 79 -4.78 12.92 4.80
N GLU A 80 -6.06 12.70 5.11
CA GLU A 80 -6.62 11.36 5.33
C GLU A 80 -6.54 10.50 4.05
N ALA A 81 -6.74 11.12 2.87
CA ALA A 81 -6.62 10.42 1.59
C ALA A 81 -5.19 9.91 1.33
N LEU A 82 -4.17 10.69 1.67
CA LEU A 82 -2.77 10.26 1.53
C LEU A 82 -2.42 9.16 2.54
N ASP A 83 -2.98 9.19 3.75
CA ASP A 83 -2.80 8.12 4.74
C ASP A 83 -3.32 6.77 4.23
N GLU A 84 -4.41 6.74 3.45
CA GLU A 84 -4.88 5.51 2.79
C GLU A 84 -3.86 4.97 1.78
N LEU A 85 -3.19 5.84 1.02
CA LEU A 85 -2.18 5.42 0.05
C LEU A 85 -0.93 4.88 0.76
N VAL A 86 -0.53 5.46 1.90
CA VAL A 86 0.56 4.93 2.72
C VAL A 86 0.27 3.50 3.20
N LYS A 87 -0.99 3.14 3.47
CA LYS A 87 -1.36 1.76 3.82
C LYS A 87 -1.06 0.78 2.68
N ILE A 88 -1.28 1.18 1.43
CA ILE A 88 -0.93 0.36 0.25
C ILE A 88 0.58 0.10 0.25
N CYS A 89 1.38 1.14 0.44
CA CYS A 89 2.85 1.04 0.44
C CYS A 89 3.35 0.11 1.55
N ARG A 90 2.71 0.13 2.72
CA ARG A 90 2.98 -0.82 3.81
C ARG A 90 2.61 -2.26 3.44
N ILE A 91 1.44 -2.48 2.84
CA ILE A 91 1.00 -3.81 2.41
C ILE A 91 1.98 -4.37 1.38
N HIS A 92 2.33 -3.61 0.35
CA HIS A 92 3.25 -4.05 -0.71
C HIS A 92 4.68 -4.25 -0.20
N ARG A 93 5.11 -3.54 0.86
CA ARG A 93 6.39 -3.84 1.52
C ARG A 93 6.39 -5.21 2.19
N VAL A 94 5.29 -5.58 2.85
CA VAL A 94 5.17 -6.86 3.56
C VAL A 94 4.80 -8.00 2.63
N PHE A 95 4.02 -7.77 1.58
CA PHE A 95 3.63 -8.75 0.58
C PHE A 95 3.76 -8.10 -0.80
N PRO A 96 4.99 -8.07 -1.36
CA PRO A 96 5.24 -7.42 -2.64
C PRO A 96 4.55 -8.18 -3.77
N PRO A 97 3.66 -7.53 -4.55
CA PRO A 97 3.11 -8.14 -5.74
C PRO A 97 4.20 -8.38 -6.79
N GLU A 98 4.05 -9.46 -7.56
CA GLU A 98 4.87 -9.65 -8.75
C GLU A 98 4.49 -8.62 -9.83
N GLU A 99 5.40 -8.37 -10.78
CA GLU A 99 5.10 -7.52 -11.94
C GLU A 99 4.02 -8.16 -12.81
N ASN A 100 3.02 -7.38 -13.23
CA ASN A 100 1.88 -7.87 -14.01
C ASN A 100 1.14 -9.03 -13.31
N SER A 101 1.10 -8.99 -11.99
CA SER A 101 0.47 -10.04 -11.19
C SER A 101 -1.06 -10.06 -11.32
N ALA A 102 -1.62 -11.25 -11.18
CA ALA A 102 -3.06 -11.46 -11.23
C ALA A 102 -3.81 -10.63 -10.16
N GLU A 103 -3.23 -10.46 -8.96
CA GLU A 103 -3.81 -9.60 -7.92
C GLU A 103 -3.95 -8.14 -8.37
N MET A 104 -2.98 -7.58 -9.10
CA MET A 104 -3.06 -6.20 -9.57
C MET A 104 -4.05 -6.06 -10.73
N GLU A 105 -4.14 -7.06 -11.60
CA GLU A 105 -5.18 -7.11 -12.63
C GLU A 105 -6.59 -7.13 -12.02
N MET A 106 -6.80 -7.91 -10.94
CA MET A 106 -8.04 -7.93 -10.19
C MET A 106 -8.37 -6.56 -9.57
N VAL A 107 -7.38 -5.85 -9.03
CA VAL A 107 -7.56 -4.48 -8.52
C VAL A 107 -7.98 -3.55 -9.66
N ALA A 108 -7.27 -3.59 -10.79
CA ALA A 108 -7.54 -2.74 -11.95
C ALA A 108 -8.95 -2.96 -12.49
N GLY A 109 -9.36 -4.21 -12.72
CA GLY A 109 -10.71 -4.56 -13.15
C GLY A 109 -11.78 -4.11 -12.15
N GLY A 110 -11.42 -4.06 -10.87
CA GLY A 110 -12.27 -3.53 -9.81
C GLY A 110 -12.44 -2.02 -9.81
N LEU A 111 -11.33 -1.29 -9.92
CA LEU A 111 -11.32 0.17 -9.92
C LEU A 111 -11.94 0.73 -11.21
N LYS A 112 -11.72 0.09 -12.37
CA LYS A 112 -12.35 0.47 -13.65
C LYS A 112 -13.88 0.51 -13.62
N LYS A 113 -14.52 -0.23 -12.71
CA LYS A 113 -15.99 -0.23 -12.53
C LYS A 113 -16.51 0.95 -11.71
N ASN A 114 -15.64 1.61 -10.95
CA ASN A 114 -16.03 2.64 -9.98
C ASN A 114 -15.40 4.00 -10.28
N LEU A 115 -14.33 4.03 -11.08
CA LEU A 115 -13.53 5.21 -11.33
C LEU A 115 -13.27 5.40 -12.83
N GLU A 116 -13.39 6.63 -13.31
CA GLU A 116 -13.01 7.03 -14.66
C GLU A 116 -11.49 7.06 -14.84
N VAL A 117 -11.02 7.11 -16.10
CA VAL A 117 -9.58 7.16 -16.41
C VAL A 117 -8.92 8.38 -15.75
N ALA A 118 -9.55 9.55 -15.81
CA ALA A 118 -9.02 10.78 -15.23
C ALA A 118 -8.83 10.68 -13.71
N GLU A 119 -9.79 10.07 -13.00
CA GLU A 119 -9.75 9.87 -11.55
C GLU A 119 -8.61 8.90 -11.17
N ARG A 120 -8.41 7.83 -11.95
CA ARG A 120 -7.29 6.90 -11.74
C ARG A 120 -5.94 7.56 -11.99
N VAL A 121 -5.82 8.41 -13.02
CA VAL A 121 -4.60 9.21 -13.26
C VAL A 121 -4.34 10.17 -12.10
N HIS A 122 -5.37 10.80 -11.55
CA HIS A 122 -5.26 11.65 -10.37
C HIS A 122 -4.76 10.87 -9.15
N LEU A 123 -5.35 9.70 -8.86
CA LEU A 123 -4.91 8.82 -7.78
C LEU A 123 -3.43 8.40 -7.93
N LEU A 124 -2.94 8.16 -9.15
CA LEU A 124 -1.52 7.88 -9.39
C LEU A 124 -0.63 9.08 -9.04
N SER A 125 -1.09 10.30 -9.34
CA SER A 125 -0.40 11.54 -8.93
C SER A 125 -0.34 11.67 -7.40
N LEU A 126 -1.46 11.40 -6.70
CA LEU A 126 -1.49 11.37 -5.24
C LEU A 126 -0.54 10.32 -4.67
N TYR A 127 -0.53 9.13 -5.25
CA TYR A 127 0.33 8.04 -4.82
C TYR A 127 1.82 8.43 -4.91
N ARG A 128 2.24 9.07 -6.00
CA ARG A 128 3.61 9.59 -6.16
C ARG A 128 3.98 10.64 -5.09
N SER A 129 3.00 11.38 -4.57
CA SER A 129 3.23 12.34 -3.49
C SER A 129 3.29 11.71 -2.11
N ALA A 130 2.57 10.60 -1.88
CA ALA A 130 2.52 9.90 -0.60
C ALA A 130 3.63 8.85 -0.43
N CYS A 131 4.06 8.23 -1.52
CA CYS A 131 4.96 7.08 -1.50
C CYS A 131 6.12 7.23 -2.49
N THR A 132 7.30 6.84 -2.03
CA THR A 132 8.56 6.95 -2.79
C THR A 132 8.87 5.72 -3.65
N THR A 133 8.16 4.61 -3.45
CA THR A 133 8.38 3.34 -4.14
C THR A 133 7.05 2.68 -4.56
N GLY A 134 7.12 1.65 -5.41
CA GLY A 134 5.93 0.90 -5.85
C GLY A 134 5.05 1.63 -6.87
N VAL A 135 5.53 2.71 -7.49
CA VAL A 135 4.76 3.51 -8.47
C VAL A 135 4.33 2.67 -9.68
N LYS A 136 5.18 1.74 -10.16
CA LYS A 136 4.85 0.83 -11.26
C LYS A 136 3.69 -0.10 -10.88
N THR A 137 3.78 -0.76 -9.72
CA THR A 137 2.72 -1.62 -9.17
C THR A 137 1.42 -0.84 -8.92
N ALA A 138 1.51 0.40 -8.44
CA ALA A 138 0.34 1.26 -8.27
C ALA A 138 -0.31 1.63 -9.63
N ALA A 139 0.50 1.90 -10.65
CA ALA A 139 0.00 2.12 -12.02
C ALA A 139 -0.68 0.87 -12.59
N GLU A 140 -0.14 -0.33 -12.32
CA GLU A 140 -0.76 -1.62 -12.66
C GLU A 140 -2.10 -1.79 -11.96
N ALA A 141 -2.15 -1.59 -10.65
CA ALA A 141 -3.37 -1.64 -9.85
C ALA A 141 -4.43 -0.64 -10.33
N LEU A 142 -4.02 0.54 -10.80
CA LEU A 142 -4.90 1.57 -11.35
C LEU A 142 -5.29 1.30 -12.83
N GLY A 143 -4.75 0.25 -13.43
CA GLY A 143 -4.99 -0.12 -14.82
C GLY A 143 -4.51 0.94 -15.81
N LEU A 144 -3.37 1.58 -15.51
CA LEU A 144 -2.74 2.65 -16.30
C LEU A 144 -1.46 2.19 -17.01
N SER A 145 -0.98 0.98 -16.75
CA SER A 145 0.24 0.41 -17.36
C SER A 145 0.16 0.14 -18.85
N SER A 146 -1.03 0.28 -19.45
CA SER A 146 -1.29 0.11 -20.88
C SER A 146 -1.44 1.44 -21.63
N LEU A 147 -1.16 2.60 -21.01
CA LEU A 147 -1.22 3.90 -21.70
C LEU A 147 0.01 4.21 -22.58
N ASP A 148 0.95 3.26 -22.67
CA ASP A 148 2.13 3.29 -23.57
C ASP A 148 2.09 2.16 -24.64
N GLN A 149 0.92 1.68 -25.04
CA GLN A 149 0.77 0.74 -26.18
C GLN A 149 -0.23 1.23 -27.23
#